data_AF-A0A118JYA4-F1
#
_entry.id   AF-A0A118JYA4-F1
#
_cell.length_a   1.000
_cell.length_b   1.000
_cell.length_c   1.000
_cell.angle_alpha   90.00
_cell.angle_beta   90.00
_cell.angle_gamma   90.00
#
_symmetry.space_group_name_H-M   'P 1'
#
loop_
_entity.id
_entity.type
_entity.pdbx_description
1 polymer ?
#
loop_
_entity_poly.entity_id
_entity_poly.type
_entity_poly.pdbx_seq_one_letter_code
_entity_poly.pdbx_strand_id
1 'polypeptide(L)'
;MKNVKMFPLFLSYACLVISAVTRLTNAAAGKSIFLLAGQSNMSGRGGIVNLTWDGYIPPESSSNPAILRLTANLNWELAVEPLHRDIDVAKVCGVGPAMAFANSLLKKDSSIGVVGLVPCAIGGTNISQWVRGGDLYNQLIRRADAAVSGGGTIGGLLWYQGESDTLTLEDAEATVDAMGLRVQEPERLHLTTPSQVSLGKMLTNAFLQLCLPWPSKRDTVTATYRDMLLLYLSYAYLFISSAVTVANAAAGKSIFLLAGQSNMAGRGGVVNDTWDNYVPPESSPDLAILRLSADLNWQLATEPLHRDIDTNKVCGVGPGMAFASSLLRKDSSVGVVGLVPCAVGGTNISEWGRGGDLYKQLIRRAEAALEVGGTVRGLLWFQGESDTVSREDAELYKTRLQNFILHVALASGEGPYIEMVREAQLGMDMVNLRTIDAKGLNLEPDGLHLTTPSQVSLGNMLANAFIQTRPSAIITPNTASTIMSQNFLTHFLSLLLLVINASFL
;
A
#
# COMPACT_ATOMS: atom_id res chain seq x y z
N MET A 1 35.87 -61.16 -28.90
CA MET A 1 34.54 -60.80 -28.37
C MET A 1 34.71 -59.85 -27.18
N LYS A 2 34.91 -58.56 -27.47
CA LYS A 2 34.89 -57.46 -26.50
C LYS A 2 33.91 -56.47 -27.07
N ASN A 3 32.70 -56.38 -26.52
CA ASN A 3 31.76 -55.26 -26.69
C ASN A 3 30.45 -55.54 -25.94
N VAL A 4 30.51 -55.65 -24.60
CA VAL A 4 29.30 -55.53 -23.76
C VAL A 4 29.68 -54.85 -22.44
N LYS A 5 30.25 -53.65 -22.50
CA LYS A 5 30.42 -52.77 -21.33
C LYS A 5 30.18 -51.28 -21.62
N MET A 6 29.61 -50.95 -22.78
CA MET A 6 29.37 -49.55 -23.18
C MET A 6 27.89 -49.16 -23.21
N PHE A 7 26.98 -50.12 -23.08
CA PHE A 7 25.53 -49.87 -23.10
C PHE A 7 24.96 -49.27 -21.80
N PRO A 8 25.42 -49.65 -20.58
CA PRO A 8 24.87 -49.06 -19.35
C PRO A 8 25.40 -47.65 -19.08
N LEU A 9 26.57 -47.27 -19.64
CA LEU A 9 27.12 -45.93 -19.51
C LEU A 9 26.43 -44.93 -20.46
N PHE A 10 26.03 -45.37 -21.65
CA PHE A 10 25.25 -44.52 -22.56
C PHE A 10 23.83 -44.28 -22.04
N LEU A 11 23.22 -45.28 -21.40
CA LEU A 11 21.88 -45.14 -20.81
C LEU A 11 21.89 -44.28 -19.53
N SER A 12 22.94 -44.35 -18.70
CA SER A 12 23.07 -43.48 -17.54
C SER A 12 23.37 -42.03 -17.93
N TYR A 13 24.17 -41.80 -18.98
CA TYR A 13 24.45 -40.47 -19.51
C TYR A 13 23.22 -39.88 -20.24
N ALA A 14 22.48 -40.68 -21.01
CA ALA A 14 21.22 -40.27 -21.63
C ALA A 14 20.13 -39.97 -20.58
N CYS A 15 20.03 -40.74 -19.50
CA CYS A 15 19.11 -40.45 -18.40
C CYS A 15 19.53 -39.24 -17.57
N LEU A 16 20.83 -38.92 -17.47
CA LEU A 16 21.32 -37.69 -16.83
C LEU A 16 21.08 -36.45 -17.70
N VAL A 17 21.25 -36.57 -19.02
CA VAL A 17 20.96 -35.50 -19.97
C VAL A 17 19.45 -35.30 -20.12
N ILE A 18 18.65 -36.37 -20.17
CA ILE A 18 17.18 -36.28 -20.13
C ILE A 18 16.76 -35.74 -18.77
N SER A 19 17.28 -36.21 -17.63
CA SER A 19 17.01 -35.62 -16.30
C SER A 19 17.38 -34.14 -16.22
N ALA A 20 18.50 -33.71 -16.82
CA ALA A 20 18.92 -32.31 -16.83
C ALA A 20 18.04 -31.47 -17.76
N VAL A 21 17.66 -31.99 -18.93
CA VAL A 21 16.75 -31.35 -19.88
C VAL A 21 15.31 -31.32 -19.34
N THR A 22 14.83 -32.38 -18.69
CA THR A 22 13.52 -32.44 -18.01
C THR A 22 13.48 -31.58 -16.76
N ARG A 23 14.61 -31.43 -16.03
CA ARG A 23 14.72 -30.46 -14.93
C ARG A 23 14.78 -29.02 -15.44
N LEU A 24 15.36 -28.75 -16.61
CA LEU A 24 15.32 -27.43 -17.25
C LEU A 24 13.93 -27.12 -17.84
N THR A 25 13.20 -28.12 -18.35
CA THR A 25 11.82 -27.92 -18.85
C THR A 25 10.78 -27.86 -17.72
N ASN A 26 11.00 -28.53 -16.57
CA ASN A 26 10.10 -28.40 -15.41
C ASN A 26 10.47 -27.23 -14.47
N ALA A 27 11.72 -26.78 -14.44
CA ALA A 27 12.09 -25.49 -13.84
C ALA A 27 11.50 -24.30 -14.60
N ALA A 28 11.09 -24.53 -15.87
CA ALA A 28 10.44 -23.51 -16.66
C ALA A 28 8.95 -23.29 -16.32
N ALA A 29 8.24 -24.31 -15.84
CA ALA A 29 6.78 -24.25 -15.71
C ALA A 29 6.25 -23.50 -14.47
N GLY A 30 7.09 -23.26 -13.46
CA GLY A 30 6.67 -22.71 -12.15
C GLY A 30 7.55 -21.58 -11.62
N LYS A 31 8.08 -20.72 -12.50
CA LYS A 31 8.94 -19.59 -12.07
C LYS A 31 8.11 -18.48 -11.42
N SER A 32 8.68 -17.86 -10.39
CA SER A 32 8.25 -16.55 -9.90
C SER A 32 8.95 -15.47 -10.71
N ILE A 33 8.19 -14.78 -11.58
CA ILE A 33 8.70 -13.87 -12.60
C ILE A 33 8.68 -12.42 -12.10
N PHE A 34 9.80 -11.72 -12.24
CA PHE A 34 9.95 -10.32 -11.87
C PHE A 34 10.39 -9.49 -13.07
N LEU A 35 9.57 -8.49 -13.41
CA LEU A 35 9.85 -7.54 -14.48
C LEU A 35 10.80 -6.45 -13.97
N LEU A 36 11.81 -6.08 -14.76
CA LEU A 36 12.81 -5.07 -14.39
C LEU A 36 12.73 -3.89 -15.36
N ALA A 37 12.13 -2.78 -14.93
CA ALA A 37 11.78 -1.65 -15.79
C ALA A 37 12.32 -0.31 -15.28
N GLY A 38 12.35 0.69 -16.17
CA GLY A 38 12.90 2.02 -15.90
C GLY A 38 14.21 2.28 -16.64
N GLN A 39 15.15 2.98 -16.01
CA GLN A 39 16.37 3.47 -16.67
C GLN A 39 17.67 3.12 -15.92
N SER A 40 18.80 3.53 -16.50
CA SER A 40 20.18 3.53 -15.99
C SER A 40 20.46 2.62 -14.80
N ASN A 41 20.08 3.02 -13.58
CA ASN A 41 20.33 2.24 -12.37
C ASN A 41 19.62 0.86 -12.33
N MET A 42 18.41 0.70 -12.90
CA MET A 42 17.81 -0.62 -13.11
C MET A 42 18.57 -1.43 -14.16
N SER A 43 18.99 -0.79 -15.26
CA SER A 43 19.76 -1.46 -16.32
C SER A 43 21.14 -1.94 -15.81
N GLY A 44 21.64 -1.30 -14.75
CA GLY A 44 22.88 -1.64 -14.07
C GLY A 44 24.01 -0.68 -14.45
N ARG A 45 24.52 0.06 -13.46
CA ARG A 45 25.66 0.98 -13.59
C ARG A 45 26.76 0.78 -12.55
N GLY A 46 26.58 -0.18 -11.63
CA GLY A 46 27.59 -0.51 -10.63
C GLY A 46 28.88 -1.02 -11.28
N GLY A 47 30.01 -0.48 -10.86
CA GLY A 47 31.35 -0.87 -11.33
C GLY A 47 31.76 -0.22 -12.66
N ILE A 48 30.98 0.72 -13.20
CA ILE A 48 31.36 1.41 -14.44
C ILE A 48 32.25 2.60 -14.13
N VAL A 49 33.44 2.62 -14.71
CA VAL A 49 34.39 3.75 -14.69
C VAL A 49 34.83 4.02 -16.13
N ASN A 50 34.76 5.28 -16.58
CA ASN A 50 35.13 5.68 -17.95
C ASN A 50 34.49 4.80 -19.04
N LEU A 51 33.17 4.56 -18.94
CA LEU A 51 32.40 3.72 -19.85
C LEU A 51 32.90 2.28 -19.96
N THR A 52 33.65 1.79 -18.97
CA THR A 52 34.12 0.41 -18.90
C THR A 52 33.65 -0.19 -17.59
N TRP A 53 33.02 -1.36 -17.64
CA TRP A 53 32.68 -2.10 -16.42
C TRP A 53 33.94 -2.79 -15.88
N ASP A 54 34.19 -2.67 -14.59
CA ASP A 54 35.33 -3.25 -13.88
C ASP A 54 35.29 -4.79 -13.77
N GLY A 55 34.17 -5.41 -14.15
CA GLY A 55 33.96 -6.86 -14.07
C GLY A 55 33.74 -7.37 -12.65
N TYR A 56 33.69 -6.49 -11.66
CA TYR A 56 33.51 -6.87 -10.27
C TYR A 56 32.04 -7.22 -10.00
N ILE A 57 31.80 -8.47 -9.61
CA ILE A 57 30.49 -8.95 -9.17
C ILE A 57 30.54 -9.14 -7.64
N PRO A 58 29.77 -8.38 -6.86
CA PRO A 58 29.72 -8.58 -5.42
C PRO A 58 29.07 -9.93 -5.08
N PRO A 59 29.40 -10.55 -3.93
CA PRO A 59 28.89 -11.88 -3.55
C PRO A 59 27.37 -11.98 -3.59
N GLU A 60 26.65 -10.92 -3.21
CA GLU A 60 25.18 -10.89 -3.22
C GLU A 60 24.57 -10.92 -4.62
N SER A 61 25.35 -10.55 -5.64
CA SER A 61 24.94 -10.61 -7.05
C SER A 61 25.55 -11.80 -7.80
N SER A 62 26.10 -12.78 -7.08
CA SER A 62 26.65 -14.01 -7.68
C SER A 62 25.57 -14.79 -8.42
N SER A 63 25.95 -15.44 -9.53
CA SER A 63 25.07 -16.33 -10.27
C SER A 63 24.55 -17.48 -9.39
N ASN A 64 23.27 -17.81 -9.53
CA ASN A 64 22.63 -18.89 -8.78
C ASN A 64 21.81 -19.76 -9.74
N PRO A 65 21.93 -21.10 -9.72
CA PRO A 65 21.18 -21.99 -10.61
C PRO A 65 19.66 -21.86 -10.54
N ALA A 66 19.12 -21.31 -9.45
CA ALA A 66 17.69 -21.06 -9.28
C ALA A 66 17.24 -19.67 -9.79
N ILE A 67 18.13 -18.87 -10.37
CA ILE A 67 17.81 -17.55 -10.91
C ILE A 67 18.07 -17.57 -12.42
N LEU A 68 17.01 -17.34 -13.19
CA LEU A 68 17.03 -17.29 -14.64
C LEU A 68 16.80 -15.85 -15.13
N ARG A 69 17.30 -15.55 -16.32
CA ARG A 69 17.18 -14.26 -17.00
C ARG A 69 16.56 -14.46 -18.38
N LEU A 70 15.62 -13.61 -18.77
CA LEU A 70 15.09 -13.59 -20.13
C LEU A 70 15.98 -12.72 -21.05
N THR A 71 16.60 -13.33 -22.06
CA THR A 71 17.46 -12.66 -23.04
C THR A 71 16.69 -11.75 -24.01
N ALA A 72 17.40 -10.98 -24.84
CA ALA A 72 16.81 -10.20 -25.94
C ALA A 72 16.02 -11.08 -26.92
N ASN A 73 16.51 -12.30 -27.17
CA ASN A 73 15.90 -13.30 -28.05
C ASN A 73 14.79 -14.10 -27.37
N LEU A 74 14.30 -13.66 -26.19
CA LEU A 74 13.20 -14.29 -25.44
C LEU A 74 13.50 -15.73 -24.98
N ASN A 75 14.78 -16.07 -24.84
CA ASN A 75 15.20 -17.34 -24.26
C ASN A 75 15.58 -17.16 -22.79
N TRP A 76 15.18 -18.11 -21.94
CA TRP A 76 15.63 -18.19 -20.56
C TRP A 76 17.05 -18.76 -20.49
N GLU A 77 17.93 -18.08 -19.76
CA GLU A 77 19.29 -18.52 -19.46
C GLU A 77 19.61 -18.36 -17.96
N LEU A 78 20.75 -18.89 -17.51
CA LEU A 78 21.25 -18.62 -16.17
C LEU A 78 21.49 -17.11 -15.99
N ALA A 79 20.98 -16.52 -14.91
CA ALA A 79 21.20 -15.12 -14.63
C ALA A 79 22.66 -14.85 -14.20
N VAL A 80 23.33 -14.00 -14.97
CA VAL A 80 24.71 -13.54 -14.74
C VAL A 80 24.76 -12.04 -15.05
N GLU A 81 25.41 -11.26 -14.19
CA GLU A 81 25.64 -9.83 -14.44
C GLU A 81 26.57 -9.61 -15.65
N PRO A 82 26.37 -8.54 -16.44
CA PRO A 82 25.29 -7.56 -16.35
C PRO A 82 23.96 -8.09 -16.90
N LEU A 83 22.87 -7.88 -16.16
CA LEU A 83 21.54 -8.37 -16.55
C LEU A 83 20.90 -7.65 -17.74
N HIS A 84 21.37 -6.49 -18.19
CA HIS A 84 20.80 -5.78 -19.35
C HIS A 84 21.74 -5.74 -20.57
N ARG A 85 22.81 -6.55 -20.59
CA ARG A 85 23.88 -6.51 -21.60
C ARG A 85 23.45 -6.64 -23.08
N ASP A 86 22.36 -7.35 -23.35
CA ASP A 86 21.78 -7.50 -24.70
C ASP A 86 20.45 -6.73 -24.86
N ILE A 87 20.05 -5.94 -23.85
CA ILE A 87 18.82 -5.15 -23.82
C ILE A 87 19.15 -3.66 -23.98
N ASP A 88 20.00 -3.12 -23.10
CA ASP A 88 20.45 -1.72 -23.13
C ASP A 88 21.76 -1.57 -23.90
N VAL A 89 21.75 -2.04 -25.15
CA VAL A 89 22.97 -2.17 -26.00
C VAL A 89 23.63 -0.83 -26.35
N ALA A 90 22.92 0.28 -26.19
CA ALA A 90 23.44 1.62 -26.43
C ALA A 90 24.34 2.13 -25.29
N LYS A 91 24.41 1.42 -24.15
CA LYS A 91 25.16 1.81 -22.96
C LYS A 91 25.96 0.62 -22.43
N VAL A 92 27.06 0.92 -21.74
CA VAL A 92 27.77 -0.11 -20.98
C VAL A 92 26.94 -0.47 -19.75
N CYS A 93 26.66 -1.76 -19.59
CA CYS A 93 25.91 -2.28 -18.46
C CYS A 93 26.88 -2.82 -17.41
N GLY A 94 26.59 -2.53 -16.14
CA GLY A 94 27.29 -3.06 -14.98
C GLY A 94 26.32 -3.76 -14.03
N VAL A 95 26.67 -3.86 -12.76
CA VAL A 95 25.80 -4.50 -11.76
C VAL A 95 24.57 -3.63 -11.47
N GLY A 96 23.38 -4.26 -11.49
CA GLY A 96 22.11 -3.66 -11.10
C GLY A 96 21.54 -4.27 -9.81
N PRO A 97 20.35 -3.83 -9.35
CA PRO A 97 19.79 -4.28 -8.07
C PRO A 97 19.17 -5.69 -8.12
N ALA A 98 18.87 -6.20 -9.32
CA ALA A 98 17.99 -7.35 -9.49
C ALA A 98 18.62 -8.71 -9.11
N MET A 99 19.92 -8.93 -9.33
CA MET A 99 20.57 -10.16 -8.85
C MET A 99 20.62 -10.23 -7.32
N ALA A 100 20.96 -9.12 -6.67
CA ALA A 100 20.96 -9.02 -5.20
C ALA A 100 19.55 -9.23 -4.62
N PHE A 101 18.53 -8.66 -5.28
CA PHE A 101 17.13 -8.90 -4.94
C PHE A 101 16.78 -10.39 -5.02
N ALA A 102 17.06 -11.05 -6.15
CA ALA A 102 16.69 -12.45 -6.37
C ALA A 102 17.43 -13.42 -5.44
N ASN A 103 18.73 -13.21 -5.20
CA ASN A 103 19.49 -14.01 -4.24
C ASN A 103 19.00 -13.80 -2.80
N SER A 104 18.73 -12.55 -2.40
CA SER A 104 18.17 -12.29 -1.07
C SER A 104 16.77 -12.87 -0.93
N LEU A 105 15.98 -12.92 -2.01
CA LEU A 105 14.63 -13.47 -2.01
C LEU A 105 14.66 -14.97 -1.73
N LEU A 106 15.45 -15.71 -2.51
CA LEU A 106 15.63 -17.16 -2.33
C LEU A 106 16.24 -17.53 -0.98
N LYS A 107 17.11 -16.68 -0.43
CA LYS A 107 17.71 -16.90 0.89
C LYS A 107 16.68 -16.78 2.02
N LYS A 108 15.68 -15.91 1.87
CA LYS A 108 14.68 -15.63 2.90
C LYS A 108 13.43 -16.48 2.74
N ASP A 109 13.11 -16.87 1.51
CA ASP A 109 12.02 -17.77 1.20
C ASP A 109 12.42 -18.72 0.06
N SER A 110 12.76 -19.96 0.42
CA SER A 110 13.13 -21.00 -0.53
C SER A 110 11.92 -21.63 -1.22
N SER A 111 10.69 -21.36 -0.76
CA SER A 111 9.45 -21.88 -1.38
C SER A 111 9.11 -21.19 -2.71
N ILE A 112 9.71 -20.02 -2.96
CA ILE A 112 9.62 -19.26 -4.21
C ILE A 112 10.15 -20.05 -5.42
N GLY A 113 10.99 -21.05 -5.18
CA GLY A 113 11.46 -21.96 -6.21
C GLY A 113 12.43 -21.28 -7.18
N VAL A 114 12.07 -21.23 -8.46
CA VAL A 114 12.92 -20.62 -9.51
C VAL A 114 12.49 -19.17 -9.71
N VAL A 115 13.44 -18.24 -9.63
CA VAL A 115 13.21 -16.82 -9.91
C VAL A 115 13.51 -16.54 -11.38
N GLY A 116 12.56 -15.94 -12.09
CA GLY A 116 12.74 -15.46 -13.46
C GLY A 116 12.85 -13.95 -13.52
N LEU A 117 14.01 -13.41 -13.88
CA LEU A 117 14.24 -11.98 -14.07
C LEU A 117 14.01 -11.60 -15.54
N VAL A 118 13.23 -10.55 -15.79
CA VAL A 118 12.89 -10.06 -17.13
C VAL A 118 13.42 -8.64 -17.31
N PRO A 119 14.66 -8.48 -17.79
CA PRO A 119 15.27 -7.17 -18.01
C PRO A 119 14.55 -6.41 -19.12
N CYS A 120 14.09 -5.20 -18.84
CA CYS A 120 13.41 -4.31 -19.79
C CYS A 120 13.93 -2.86 -19.73
N ALA A 121 14.73 -2.50 -18.72
CA ALA A 121 15.19 -1.13 -18.53
C ALA A 121 16.18 -0.68 -19.60
N ILE A 122 16.08 0.59 -20.02
CA ILE A 122 16.94 1.20 -21.04
C ILE A 122 17.57 2.49 -20.49
N GLY A 123 18.87 2.63 -20.66
CA GLY A 123 19.64 3.73 -20.09
C GLY A 123 19.34 5.07 -20.74
N GLY A 124 19.04 6.09 -19.93
CA GLY A 124 18.82 7.44 -20.43
C GLY A 124 17.43 7.70 -21.00
N THR A 125 16.46 6.80 -20.75
CA THR A 125 15.07 6.99 -21.21
C THR A 125 14.26 7.79 -20.22
N ASN A 126 13.31 8.56 -20.75
CA ASN A 126 12.30 9.28 -19.99
C ASN A 126 11.02 8.44 -19.81
N ILE A 127 10.26 8.74 -18.78
CA ILE A 127 9.00 8.09 -18.41
C ILE A 127 7.92 8.29 -19.47
N SER A 128 7.99 9.38 -20.23
CA SER A 128 7.14 9.64 -21.40
C SER A 128 7.25 8.51 -22.44
N GLN A 129 8.37 7.80 -22.51
CA GLN A 129 8.59 6.66 -23.40
C GLN A 129 7.98 5.34 -22.85
N TRP A 130 7.60 5.33 -21.57
CA TRP A 130 7.02 4.20 -20.84
C TRP A 130 5.49 4.27 -20.69
N VAL A 131 4.87 5.31 -21.25
CA VAL A 131 3.40 5.45 -21.29
C VAL A 131 2.76 4.27 -22.00
N ARG A 132 1.52 3.96 -21.63
CA ARG A 132 0.75 2.86 -22.24
C ARG A 132 0.65 3.06 -23.75
N GLY A 133 1.07 2.05 -24.51
CA GLY A 133 1.12 2.10 -25.98
C GLY A 133 2.42 2.69 -26.55
N GLY A 134 3.30 3.25 -25.72
CA GLY A 134 4.65 3.67 -26.10
C GLY A 134 5.60 2.49 -26.33
N ASP A 135 6.74 2.75 -26.96
CA ASP A 135 7.66 1.70 -27.40
C ASP A 135 8.22 0.85 -26.25
N LEU A 136 8.63 1.48 -25.14
CA LEU A 136 9.21 0.75 -24.00
C LEU A 136 8.14 -0.03 -23.23
N TYR A 137 6.94 0.56 -23.10
CA TYR A 137 5.78 -0.15 -22.54
C TYR A 137 5.44 -1.40 -23.37
N ASN A 138 5.32 -1.25 -24.69
CA ASN A 138 5.00 -2.37 -25.58
C ASN A 138 6.11 -3.43 -25.59
N GLN A 139 7.37 -3.04 -25.44
CA GLN A 139 8.46 -3.98 -25.25
C GLN A 139 8.37 -4.72 -23.92
N LEU A 140 8.07 -4.04 -22.81
CA LEU A 140 7.86 -4.66 -21.52
C LEU A 140 6.71 -5.67 -21.55
N ILE A 141 5.57 -5.32 -22.15
CA ILE A 141 4.42 -6.22 -22.28
C ILE A 141 4.80 -7.45 -23.13
N ARG A 142 5.42 -7.26 -24.30
CA ARG A 142 5.88 -8.39 -25.14
C ARG A 142 6.84 -9.33 -24.40
N ARG A 143 7.75 -8.77 -23.60
CA ARG A 143 8.71 -9.56 -22.82
C ARG A 143 8.04 -10.25 -21.63
N ALA A 144 7.06 -9.61 -20.99
CA ALA A 144 6.25 -10.21 -19.93
C ALA A 144 5.42 -11.39 -20.46
N ASP A 145 4.77 -11.22 -21.62
CA ASP A 145 4.00 -12.27 -22.29
C ASP A 145 4.89 -13.46 -22.66
N ALA A 146 6.06 -13.20 -23.24
CA ALA A 146 7.04 -14.24 -23.55
C ALA A 146 7.61 -14.93 -22.30
N ALA A 147 7.73 -14.19 -21.18
CA ALA A 147 8.22 -14.74 -19.93
C ALA A 147 7.23 -15.77 -19.35
N VAL A 148 5.92 -15.48 -19.43
CA VAL A 148 4.86 -16.36 -18.90
C VAL A 148 4.44 -17.46 -19.88
N SER A 149 4.67 -17.30 -21.19
CA SER A 149 4.27 -18.28 -22.21
C SER A 149 4.95 -19.65 -22.05
N GLY A 150 6.10 -19.71 -21.38
CA GLY A 150 6.80 -20.95 -21.02
C GLY A 150 6.44 -21.51 -19.64
N GLY A 151 5.45 -20.93 -18.97
CA GLY A 151 5.05 -21.22 -17.58
C GLY A 151 5.70 -20.30 -16.54
N GLY A 152 5.08 -20.23 -15.36
CA GLY A 152 5.40 -19.28 -14.28
C GLY A 152 4.35 -18.18 -14.08
N THR A 153 4.48 -17.42 -13.01
CA THR A 153 3.57 -16.33 -12.63
C THR A 153 4.34 -15.05 -12.38
N ILE A 154 3.77 -13.90 -12.77
CA ILE A 154 4.37 -12.60 -12.44
C ILE A 154 4.21 -12.37 -10.94
N GLY A 155 5.34 -12.38 -10.22
CA GLY A 155 5.43 -12.09 -8.80
C GLY A 155 5.61 -10.61 -8.50
N GLY A 156 6.10 -9.81 -9.46
CA GLY A 156 6.20 -8.36 -9.27
C GLY A 156 6.92 -7.60 -10.38
N LEU A 157 6.92 -6.27 -10.24
CA LEU A 157 7.60 -5.31 -11.10
C LEU A 157 8.57 -4.50 -10.24
N LEU A 158 9.86 -4.55 -10.58
CA LEU A 158 10.88 -3.67 -10.03
C LEU A 158 11.03 -2.50 -11.00
N TRP A 159 10.69 -1.30 -10.55
CA TRP A 159 10.72 -0.09 -11.36
C TRP A 159 11.72 0.92 -10.79
N TYR A 160 12.63 1.43 -11.62
CA TYR A 160 13.56 2.49 -11.22
C TYR A 160 13.71 3.53 -12.33
N GLN A 161 13.08 4.70 -12.15
CA GLN A 161 12.99 5.76 -13.15
C GLN A 161 13.01 7.13 -12.46
N GLY A 162 13.50 8.17 -13.14
CA GLY A 162 13.44 9.57 -12.70
C GLY A 162 14.69 10.38 -13.01
N GLU A 163 15.86 9.77 -13.22
CA GLU A 163 17.12 10.53 -13.40
C GLU A 163 17.14 11.37 -14.68
N SER A 164 16.80 10.79 -15.83
CA SER A 164 16.77 11.52 -17.11
C SER A 164 15.60 12.50 -17.20
N ASP A 165 14.53 12.23 -16.45
CA ASP A 165 13.32 13.05 -16.44
C ASP A 165 13.50 14.40 -15.72
N THR A 166 14.63 14.57 -15.04
CA THR A 166 14.98 15.83 -14.35
C THR A 166 15.73 16.82 -15.24
N LEU A 167 16.00 16.46 -16.50
CA LEU A 167 16.82 17.28 -17.40
C LEU A 167 16.04 18.44 -18.02
N THR A 168 14.71 18.32 -18.16
CA THR A 168 13.84 19.39 -18.67
C THR A 168 12.54 19.46 -17.87
N LEU A 169 11.91 20.63 -17.84
CA LEU A 169 10.62 20.82 -17.17
C LEU A 169 9.52 19.97 -17.81
N GLU A 170 9.56 19.82 -19.14
CA GLU A 170 8.62 19.00 -19.92
C GLU A 170 8.74 17.51 -19.57
N ASP A 171 9.95 16.98 -19.41
CA ASP A 171 10.17 15.59 -18.98
C ASP A 171 9.80 15.36 -17.50
N ALA A 172 10.01 16.37 -16.65
CA ALA A 172 9.62 16.33 -15.24
C ALA A 172 8.09 16.30 -15.10
N GLU A 173 7.38 17.14 -15.87
CA GLU A 173 5.92 17.16 -15.96
C GLU A 173 5.36 15.85 -16.53
N ALA A 174 5.99 15.28 -17.56
CA ALA A 174 5.62 13.97 -18.08
C ALA A 174 5.79 12.84 -17.05
N THR A 175 6.73 12.98 -16.10
CA THR A 175 6.85 12.08 -14.93
C THR A 175 5.70 12.23 -13.97
N VAL A 176 5.28 13.48 -13.72
CA VAL A 176 4.13 13.76 -12.88
C VAL A 176 2.86 13.13 -13.47
N ASP A 177 2.67 13.25 -14.77
CA ASP A 177 1.49 12.72 -15.45
C ASP A 177 1.52 11.19 -15.59
N ALA A 178 2.69 10.59 -15.86
CA ALA A 178 2.82 9.14 -16.03
C ALA A 178 2.90 8.36 -14.70
N MET A 179 3.39 8.97 -13.61
CA MET A 179 3.50 8.36 -12.28
C MET A 179 2.47 8.88 -11.26
N GLY A 180 1.73 9.94 -11.58
CA GLY A 180 0.79 10.58 -10.65
C GLY A 180 1.47 11.38 -9.51
N LEU A 181 2.74 11.79 -9.63
CA LEU A 181 3.55 12.32 -8.53
C LEU A 181 4.21 13.67 -8.85
N ARG A 182 4.10 14.69 -7.97
CA ARG A 182 4.80 15.98 -8.11
C ARG A 182 6.31 15.88 -7.85
N VAL A 183 7.13 16.57 -8.65
CA VAL A 183 8.61 16.64 -8.51
C VAL A 183 9.03 17.74 -7.52
N GLN A 184 10.00 17.44 -6.64
CA GLN A 184 10.91 18.39 -5.99
C GLN A 184 12.32 18.26 -6.61
N GLU A 185 13.13 19.32 -6.54
CA GLU A 185 14.38 19.52 -7.32
C GLU A 185 15.39 18.35 -7.34
N PRO A 186 16.18 18.20 -8.43
CA PRO A 186 17.03 17.03 -8.63
C PRO A 186 18.41 17.13 -7.97
N GLU A 187 18.77 16.11 -7.19
CA GLU A 187 20.17 15.78 -6.90
C GLU A 187 20.57 14.57 -7.76
N ARG A 188 21.64 14.70 -8.56
CA ARG A 188 22.15 13.59 -9.39
C ARG A 188 22.77 12.51 -8.51
N LEU A 189 22.11 11.37 -8.36
CA LEU A 189 22.67 10.19 -7.68
C LEU A 189 23.08 9.10 -8.70
N HIS A 190 24.39 8.99 -8.95
CA HIS A 190 24.97 7.76 -9.50
C HIS A 190 25.19 6.77 -8.35
N LEU A 191 24.36 5.73 -8.28
CA LEU A 191 24.47 4.73 -7.22
C LEU A 191 25.71 3.84 -7.44
N THR A 192 26.57 3.78 -6.43
CA THR A 192 27.72 2.86 -6.40
C THR A 192 27.28 1.39 -6.30
N THR A 193 28.16 0.44 -6.62
CA THR A 193 27.86 -1.00 -6.51
C THR A 193 27.32 -1.40 -5.11
N PRO A 194 27.89 -0.94 -3.99
CA PRO A 194 27.30 -1.17 -2.66
C PRO A 194 25.88 -0.60 -2.50
N SER A 195 25.61 0.60 -3.03
CA SER A 195 24.29 1.23 -2.95
C SER A 195 23.23 0.46 -3.75
N GLN A 196 23.61 -0.08 -4.92
CA GLN A 196 22.75 -0.94 -5.75
C GLN A 196 22.40 -2.26 -5.06
N VAL A 197 23.37 -2.89 -4.40
CA VAL A 197 23.16 -4.11 -3.60
C VAL A 197 22.25 -3.81 -2.39
N SER A 198 22.43 -2.67 -1.74
CA SER A 198 21.57 -2.23 -0.63
C SER A 198 20.12 -2.06 -1.08
N LEU A 199 19.91 -1.39 -2.22
CA LEU A 199 18.59 -1.22 -2.82
C LEU A 199 17.93 -2.58 -3.14
N GLY A 200 18.67 -3.54 -3.70
CA GLY A 200 18.17 -4.90 -3.92
C GLY A 200 17.70 -5.57 -2.63
N LYS A 201 18.47 -5.46 -1.53
CA LYS A 201 18.10 -6.00 -0.21
C LYS A 201 16.85 -5.31 0.36
N MET A 202 16.69 -4.01 0.14
CA MET A 202 15.52 -3.23 0.56
C MET A 202 14.26 -3.67 -0.19
N LEU A 203 14.34 -3.84 -1.51
CA LEU A 203 13.24 -4.35 -2.33
C LEU A 203 12.81 -5.77 -1.92
N THR A 204 13.77 -6.64 -1.56
CA THR A 204 13.45 -7.97 -1.03
C THR A 204 12.71 -7.90 0.30
N ASN A 205 13.12 -7.01 1.21
CA ASN A 205 12.43 -6.84 2.50
C ASN A 205 11.00 -6.36 2.31
N ALA A 206 10.78 -5.40 1.40
CA ALA A 206 9.45 -4.90 1.06
C ALA A 206 8.58 -6.02 0.46
N PHE A 207 9.11 -6.82 -0.46
CA PHE A 207 8.38 -7.94 -1.06
C PHE A 207 7.99 -9.01 -0.02
N LEU A 208 8.91 -9.41 0.86
CA LEU A 208 8.62 -10.45 1.86
C LEU A 208 7.69 -9.97 2.97
N GLN A 209 7.70 -8.68 3.31
CA GLN A 209 6.69 -8.10 4.20
C GLN A 209 5.28 -8.19 3.62
N LEU A 210 5.15 -8.18 2.30
CA LEU A 210 3.87 -8.39 1.61
C LEU A 210 3.49 -9.88 1.54
N CYS A 211 4.43 -10.81 1.78
CA CYS A 211 4.24 -12.25 1.61
C CYS A 211 4.20 -13.10 2.90
N LEU A 212 4.47 -12.55 4.10
CA LEU A 212 4.54 -13.32 5.35
C LEU A 212 3.33 -13.14 6.29
N PRO A 213 2.78 -14.23 6.87
CA PRO A 213 2.17 -14.25 8.20
C PRO A 213 3.18 -14.71 9.30
N TRP A 214 3.02 -14.24 10.55
CA TRP A 214 3.90 -14.51 11.73
C TRP A 214 3.06 -14.85 13.00
N PRO A 215 3.50 -15.65 14.00
CA PRO A 215 4.16 -16.97 14.00
C PRO A 215 3.48 -17.98 14.98
N SER A 216 3.83 -19.27 14.97
CA SER A 216 4.49 -19.93 16.13
C SER A 216 4.63 -21.46 16.03
N LYS A 217 5.89 -21.88 16.20
CA LYS A 217 6.48 -23.05 16.88
C LYS A 217 5.74 -24.40 16.99
N ARG A 218 6.46 -25.39 16.44
CA ARG A 218 7.10 -26.57 17.08
C ARG A 218 6.48 -27.97 16.86
N ASP A 219 7.41 -28.81 16.40
CA ASP A 219 7.68 -30.22 16.67
C ASP A 219 6.73 -31.33 16.20
N THR A 220 7.39 -32.26 15.51
CA THR A 220 6.99 -33.57 15.01
C THR A 220 6.13 -34.40 15.99
N VAL A 221 5.10 -35.10 15.47
CA VAL A 221 4.92 -36.57 15.54
C VAL A 221 3.64 -36.97 14.78
N THR A 222 3.73 -38.13 14.12
CA THR A 222 2.79 -38.88 13.28
C THR A 222 1.29 -38.74 13.58
N ALA A 223 0.54 -38.21 12.61
CA ALA A 223 -0.93 -38.33 12.54
C ALA A 223 -1.33 -39.09 11.27
N THR A 224 -2.17 -40.11 11.41
CA THR A 224 -2.60 -40.97 10.29
C THR A 224 -3.55 -40.22 9.34
N TYR A 225 -3.63 -40.65 8.08
CA TYR A 225 -4.33 -39.96 6.97
C TYR A 225 -5.77 -39.48 7.26
N ARG A 226 -6.48 -40.13 8.20
CA ARG A 226 -7.83 -39.74 8.62
C ARG A 226 -7.85 -38.45 9.43
N ASP A 227 -6.84 -38.23 10.27
CA ASP A 227 -6.71 -37.01 11.09
C ASP A 227 -6.24 -35.83 10.23
N MET A 228 -5.37 -36.09 9.25
CA MET A 228 -4.98 -35.10 8.25
C MET A 228 -6.17 -34.63 7.40
N LEU A 229 -7.09 -35.52 7.02
CA LEU A 229 -8.24 -35.13 6.20
C LEU A 229 -9.24 -34.25 6.97
N LEU A 230 -9.51 -34.57 8.25
CA LEU A 230 -10.35 -33.73 9.12
C LEU A 230 -9.66 -32.40 9.45
N LEU A 231 -8.33 -32.40 9.58
CA LEU A 231 -7.54 -31.19 9.72
C LEU A 231 -7.57 -30.35 8.43
N TYR A 232 -7.41 -30.96 7.25
CA TYR A 232 -7.48 -30.25 5.97
C TYR A 232 -8.87 -29.67 5.69
N LEU A 233 -9.95 -30.37 6.05
CA LEU A 233 -11.31 -29.86 5.92
C LEU A 233 -11.61 -28.73 6.91
N SER A 234 -11.08 -28.79 8.13
CA SER A 234 -11.19 -27.69 9.10
C SER A 234 -10.29 -26.50 8.76
N TYR A 235 -9.10 -26.72 8.19
CA TYR A 235 -8.24 -25.68 7.63
C TYR A 235 -8.83 -25.06 6.37
N ALA A 236 -9.44 -25.84 5.48
CA ALA A 236 -10.16 -25.31 4.33
C ALA A 236 -11.38 -24.48 4.78
N TYR A 237 -12.10 -24.92 5.81
CA TYR A 237 -13.17 -24.13 6.42
C TYR A 237 -12.64 -22.83 7.06
N LEU A 238 -11.52 -22.88 7.78
CA LEU A 238 -10.85 -21.70 8.35
C LEU A 238 -10.31 -20.75 7.27
N PHE A 239 -9.76 -21.28 6.18
CA PHE A 239 -9.21 -20.51 5.06
C PHE A 239 -10.31 -19.88 4.19
N ILE A 240 -11.42 -20.60 3.99
CA ILE A 240 -12.62 -20.04 3.34
C ILE A 240 -13.24 -18.99 4.28
N SER A 241 -13.26 -19.19 5.60
CA SER A 241 -13.76 -18.20 6.56
C SER A 241 -12.86 -16.95 6.66
N SER A 242 -11.54 -17.08 6.53
CA SER A 242 -10.60 -15.95 6.57
C SER A 242 -10.54 -15.18 5.26
N ALA A 243 -10.61 -15.86 4.11
CA ALA A 243 -10.76 -15.23 2.80
C ALA A 243 -12.11 -14.50 2.67
N VAL A 244 -13.19 -15.05 3.24
CA VAL A 244 -14.48 -14.35 3.39
C VAL A 244 -14.36 -13.19 4.38
N THR A 245 -13.54 -13.26 5.42
CA THR A 245 -13.30 -12.14 6.35
C THR A 245 -12.53 -10.98 5.71
N VAL A 246 -11.53 -11.24 4.86
CA VAL A 246 -10.75 -10.20 4.16
C VAL A 246 -11.53 -9.62 2.97
N ALA A 247 -12.29 -10.44 2.24
CA ALA A 247 -13.24 -9.96 1.23
C ALA A 247 -14.42 -9.19 1.87
N ASN A 248 -14.89 -9.59 3.06
CA ASN A 248 -15.88 -8.81 3.82
C ASN A 248 -15.30 -7.54 4.46
N ALA A 249 -14.00 -7.50 4.79
CA ALA A 249 -13.33 -6.32 5.32
C ALA A 249 -13.23 -5.20 4.28
N ALA A 250 -13.14 -5.55 2.99
CA ALA A 250 -13.30 -4.60 1.91
C ALA A 250 -14.77 -4.10 1.79
N ALA A 251 -15.76 -4.97 1.97
CA ALA A 251 -17.17 -4.61 1.79
C ALA A 251 -17.86 -3.87 2.96
N GLY A 252 -17.22 -3.73 4.14
CA GLY A 252 -17.88 -3.28 5.39
C GLY A 252 -17.16 -2.23 6.25
N LYS A 253 -16.28 -1.40 5.68
CA LYS A 253 -15.50 -0.40 6.44
C LYS A 253 -16.39 0.68 7.07
N SER A 254 -16.07 1.09 8.29
CA SER A 254 -16.58 2.32 8.89
C SER A 254 -15.71 3.51 8.45
N ILE A 255 -16.21 4.31 7.52
CA ILE A 255 -15.47 5.40 6.88
C ILE A 255 -15.69 6.71 7.63
N PHE A 256 -14.62 7.44 7.93
CA PHE A 256 -14.63 8.75 8.56
C PHE A 256 -13.89 9.75 7.67
N LEU A 257 -14.58 10.84 7.31
CA LEU A 257 -13.99 11.95 6.58
C LEU A 257 -13.26 12.86 7.57
N LEU A 258 -12.06 13.30 7.25
CA LEU A 258 -11.26 14.21 8.08
C LEU A 258 -11.06 15.52 7.31
N ALA A 259 -11.82 16.56 7.63
CA ALA A 259 -11.75 17.83 6.89
C ALA A 259 -11.63 19.04 7.83
N GLY A 260 -11.30 20.18 7.25
CA GLY A 260 -11.01 21.40 7.98
C GLY A 260 -9.62 21.94 7.61
N GLN A 261 -8.90 22.49 8.58
CA GLN A 261 -7.60 23.14 8.34
C GLN A 261 -6.42 22.45 9.04
N SER A 262 -5.34 23.20 9.30
CA SER A 262 -4.06 22.73 9.82
C SER A 262 -4.18 21.85 11.06
N ASN A 263 -5.05 22.17 12.02
CA ASN A 263 -5.23 21.35 13.22
C ASN A 263 -5.94 20.00 12.96
N MET A 264 -6.80 19.88 11.93
CA MET A 264 -7.24 18.56 11.42
C MET A 264 -6.15 17.87 10.61
N ALA A 265 -5.47 18.63 9.75
CA ALA A 265 -4.43 18.12 8.86
C ALA A 265 -3.30 17.45 9.67
N GLY A 266 -2.95 18.09 10.79
CA GLY A 266 -1.94 17.64 11.74
C GLY A 266 -0.73 18.57 11.70
N ARG A 267 -0.35 19.07 12.88
CA ARG A 267 0.83 19.93 13.11
C ARG A 267 1.55 19.59 14.42
N GLY A 268 1.09 18.56 15.14
CA GLY A 268 1.77 18.13 16.36
C GLY A 268 3.20 17.69 16.05
N GLY A 269 4.15 18.23 16.81
CA GLY A 269 5.58 17.97 16.64
C GLY A 269 6.22 18.76 15.49
N VAL A 270 5.49 19.68 14.84
CA VAL A 270 6.03 20.54 13.79
C VAL A 270 6.52 21.85 14.41
N VAL A 271 7.82 22.10 14.33
CA VAL A 271 8.45 23.36 14.75
C VAL A 271 9.35 23.85 13.64
N ASN A 272 9.23 25.13 13.27
CA ASN A 272 9.98 25.75 12.16
C ASN A 272 9.90 24.94 10.85
N ASP A 273 8.68 24.59 10.43
CA ASP A 273 8.39 23.77 9.24
C ASP A 273 9.14 22.43 9.21
N THR A 274 9.49 21.88 10.37
CA THR A 274 10.12 20.56 10.49
C THR A 274 9.35 19.72 11.48
N TRP A 275 8.90 18.54 11.06
CA TRP A 275 8.28 17.56 11.95
C TRP A 275 9.34 16.74 12.68
N ASP A 276 9.15 16.53 13.98
CA ASP A 276 10.04 15.76 14.85
C ASP A 276 10.03 14.24 14.56
N ASN A 277 9.14 13.76 13.68
CA ASN A 277 8.89 12.36 13.34
C ASN A 277 8.47 11.49 14.55
N TYR A 278 8.05 12.12 15.65
CA TYR A 278 7.57 11.41 16.81
C TYR A 278 6.11 10.99 16.62
N VAL A 279 5.86 9.68 16.62
CA VAL A 279 4.51 9.10 16.59
C VAL A 279 4.20 8.51 17.96
N PRO A 280 3.18 9.01 18.68
CA PRO A 280 2.81 8.49 20.00
C PRO A 280 2.17 7.10 19.88
N PRO A 281 2.23 6.25 20.93
CA PRO A 281 1.69 4.89 20.90
C PRO A 281 0.22 4.81 20.47
N GLU A 282 -0.61 5.78 20.89
CA GLU A 282 -2.03 5.88 20.56
C GLU A 282 -2.29 6.11 19.07
N SER A 283 -1.28 6.58 18.33
CA SER A 283 -1.31 6.82 16.89
C SER A 283 -0.46 5.81 16.11
N SER A 284 -0.08 4.69 16.74
CA SER A 284 0.65 3.61 16.05
C SER A 284 -0.19 3.00 14.93
N PRO A 285 0.43 2.56 13.82
CA PRO A 285 -0.28 1.89 12.74
C PRO A 285 -0.95 0.59 13.22
N ASP A 286 -2.16 0.33 12.73
CA ASP A 286 -2.95 -0.88 12.99
C ASP A 286 -3.57 -1.35 11.66
N LEU A 287 -3.54 -2.66 11.39
CA LEU A 287 -4.10 -3.25 10.15
C LEU A 287 -5.62 -3.02 10.02
N ALA A 288 -6.32 -2.74 11.12
CA ALA A 288 -7.73 -2.38 11.12
C ALA A 288 -7.97 -0.88 10.84
N ILE A 289 -6.92 -0.07 10.64
CA ILE A 289 -7.03 1.37 10.33
C ILE A 289 -6.38 1.63 8.97
N LEU A 290 -7.21 2.05 8.01
CA LEU A 290 -6.81 2.38 6.65
C LEU A 290 -6.89 3.88 6.40
N ARG A 291 -6.06 4.40 5.50
CA ARG A 291 -6.09 5.78 5.01
C ARG A 291 -6.31 5.78 3.51
N LEU A 292 -7.18 6.66 3.00
CA LEU A 292 -7.29 6.91 1.57
C LEU A 292 -6.18 7.89 1.13
N SER A 293 -5.25 7.45 0.28
CA SER A 293 -4.18 8.31 -0.26
C SER A 293 -4.72 9.39 -1.20
N ALA A 294 -3.86 10.34 -1.61
CA ALA A 294 -4.17 11.31 -2.65
C ALA A 294 -4.64 10.62 -3.96
N ASP A 295 -3.99 9.50 -4.31
CA ASP A 295 -4.28 8.66 -5.48
C ASP A 295 -5.53 7.78 -5.31
N LEU A 296 -6.33 8.02 -4.28
CA LEU A 296 -7.59 7.31 -3.99
C LEU A 296 -7.42 5.82 -3.71
N ASN A 297 -6.24 5.42 -3.23
CA ASN A 297 -5.97 4.04 -2.82
C ASN A 297 -6.04 3.90 -1.29
N TRP A 298 -6.70 2.84 -0.82
CA TRP A 298 -6.65 2.46 0.59
C TRP A 298 -5.28 1.87 0.92
N GLN A 299 -4.63 2.43 1.92
CA GLN A 299 -3.34 1.97 2.45
C GLN A 299 -3.40 1.88 3.97
N LEU A 300 -2.42 1.22 4.59
CA LEU A 300 -2.25 1.25 6.03
C LEU A 300 -2.14 2.71 6.50
N ALA A 301 -2.92 3.08 7.52
CA ALA A 301 -2.88 4.44 8.04
C ALA A 301 -1.61 4.67 8.87
N THR A 302 -0.87 5.71 8.54
CA THR A 302 0.34 6.17 9.24
C THR A 302 0.33 7.69 9.31
N GLU A 303 0.79 8.26 10.43
CA GLU A 303 1.04 9.72 10.51
C GLU A 303 2.24 10.10 9.62
N PRO A 304 2.25 11.32 9.04
CA PRO A 304 1.18 12.33 9.05
C PRO A 304 0.05 11.92 8.08
N LEU A 305 -1.20 11.96 8.55
CA LEU A 305 -2.36 11.53 7.75
C LEU A 305 -2.67 12.45 6.55
N HIS A 306 -2.16 13.68 6.50
CA HIS A 306 -2.43 14.62 5.39
C HIS A 306 -1.21 14.91 4.51
N ARG A 307 -0.13 14.14 4.64
CA ARG A 307 1.17 14.35 3.95
C ARG A 307 1.12 14.57 2.43
N ASP A 308 0.17 13.94 1.75
CA ASP A 308 -0.06 14.01 0.30
C ASP A 308 -1.36 14.77 -0.05
N ILE A 309 -2.02 15.36 0.95
CA ILE A 309 -3.27 16.11 0.80
C ILE A 309 -3.00 17.60 1.02
N ASP A 310 -2.40 17.96 2.15
CA ASP A 310 -2.04 19.33 2.53
C ASP A 310 -0.60 19.64 2.11
N THR A 311 -0.29 19.46 0.82
CA THR A 311 1.09 19.41 0.30
C THR A 311 1.86 20.73 0.38
N ASN A 312 1.17 21.85 0.63
CA ASN A 312 1.79 23.17 0.69
C ASN A 312 2.36 23.48 2.08
N LYS A 313 2.18 22.57 3.06
CA LYS A 313 2.59 22.76 4.46
C LYS A 313 3.16 21.47 5.02
N VAL A 314 4.11 21.58 5.96
CA VAL A 314 4.63 20.41 6.66
C VAL A 314 3.55 19.88 7.62
N CYS A 315 3.21 18.61 7.44
CA CYS A 315 2.25 17.92 8.28
C CYS A 315 2.96 17.17 9.41
N GLY A 316 2.35 17.21 10.59
CA GLY A 316 2.73 16.39 11.75
C GLY A 316 1.55 15.55 12.22
N VAL A 317 1.54 15.22 13.52
CA VAL A 317 0.45 14.43 14.10
C VAL A 317 -0.87 15.22 14.09
N GLY A 318 -1.94 14.57 13.62
CA GLY A 318 -3.32 15.04 13.73
C GLY A 318 -4.16 14.16 14.66
N PRO A 319 -5.47 14.39 14.80
CA PRO A 319 -6.31 13.64 15.72
C PRO A 319 -6.79 12.29 15.15
N GLY A 320 -6.61 12.04 13.86
CA GLY A 320 -7.24 10.93 13.12
C GLY A 320 -6.80 9.54 13.57
N MET A 321 -5.49 9.31 13.75
CA MET A 321 -5.00 7.99 14.20
C MET A 321 -5.44 7.70 15.63
N ALA A 322 -5.27 8.65 16.55
CA ALA A 322 -5.71 8.51 17.94
C ALA A 322 -7.23 8.28 18.05
N PHE A 323 -8.03 8.97 17.22
CA PHE A 323 -9.47 8.73 17.09
C PHE A 323 -9.77 7.29 16.69
N ALA A 324 -9.19 6.82 15.58
CA ALA A 324 -9.46 5.49 15.05
C ALA A 324 -9.03 4.38 16.03
N SER A 325 -7.84 4.50 16.61
CA SER A 325 -7.33 3.57 17.63
C SER A 325 -8.21 3.55 18.88
N SER A 326 -8.66 4.72 19.35
CA SER A 326 -9.56 4.83 20.51
C SER A 326 -10.93 4.22 20.23
N LEU A 327 -11.47 4.45 19.03
CA LEU A 327 -12.74 3.91 18.59
C LEU A 327 -12.70 2.38 18.52
N LEU A 328 -11.67 1.79 17.90
CA LEU A 328 -11.49 0.34 17.82
C LEU A 328 -11.36 -0.31 19.20
N ARG A 329 -10.64 0.33 20.14
CA ARG A 329 -10.50 -0.18 21.51
C ARG A 329 -11.82 -0.18 22.29
N LYS A 330 -12.68 0.81 22.05
CA LYS A 330 -13.92 1.01 22.80
C LYS A 330 -15.12 0.33 22.17
N ASP A 331 -15.09 0.10 20.87
CA ASP A 331 -16.20 -0.46 20.11
C ASP A 331 -15.72 -1.35 18.96
N SER A 332 -15.60 -2.65 19.26
CA SER A 332 -15.20 -3.65 18.28
C SER A 332 -16.23 -3.88 17.16
N SER A 333 -17.48 -3.40 17.31
CA SER A 333 -18.52 -3.50 16.28
C SER A 333 -18.28 -2.57 15.08
N VAL A 334 -17.36 -1.61 15.22
CA VAL A 334 -17.02 -0.64 14.17
C VAL A 334 -16.32 -1.33 12.99
N GLY A 335 -15.68 -2.47 13.21
CA GLY A 335 -14.92 -3.17 12.17
C GLY A 335 -13.73 -2.36 11.70
N VAL A 336 -13.31 -2.55 10.43
CA VAL A 336 -12.20 -1.79 9.83
C VAL A 336 -12.57 -0.31 9.73
N VAL A 337 -11.69 0.57 10.23
CA VAL A 337 -11.83 2.03 10.15
C VAL A 337 -11.13 2.54 8.91
N GLY A 338 -11.84 3.28 8.06
CA GLY A 338 -11.27 3.97 6.90
C GLY A 338 -11.22 5.47 7.12
N LEU A 339 -10.03 6.07 7.13
CA LEU A 339 -9.81 7.51 7.27
C LEU A 339 -9.64 8.16 5.89
N VAL A 340 -10.41 9.21 5.62
CA VAL A 340 -10.38 9.95 4.35
C VAL A 340 -9.88 11.37 4.62
N PRO A 341 -8.56 11.61 4.59
CA PRO A 341 -7.96 12.92 4.84
C PRO A 341 -8.31 13.89 3.71
N CYS A 342 -8.83 15.06 4.07
CA CYS A 342 -9.28 16.11 3.15
C CYS A 342 -8.92 17.53 3.65
N ALA A 343 -8.39 17.69 4.87
CA ALA A 343 -8.10 19.00 5.44
C ALA A 343 -6.96 19.72 4.70
N VAL A 344 -7.06 21.06 4.63
CA VAL A 344 -6.09 21.94 3.96
C VAL A 344 -5.79 23.15 4.84
N GLY A 345 -4.51 23.35 5.17
CA GLY A 345 -4.09 24.37 6.13
C GLY A 345 -4.35 25.81 5.69
N GLY A 346 -4.75 26.66 6.65
CA GLY A 346 -4.96 28.10 6.43
C GLY A 346 -6.21 28.47 5.64
N THR A 347 -7.18 27.57 5.54
CA THR A 347 -8.41 27.80 4.77
C THR A 347 -9.52 28.41 5.62
N ASN A 348 -10.22 29.38 5.04
CA ASN A 348 -11.43 30.01 5.59
C ASN A 348 -12.69 29.18 5.25
N ILE A 349 -13.74 29.22 6.08
CA ILE A 349 -14.98 28.47 5.82
C ILE A 349 -15.65 28.84 4.48
N SER A 350 -15.43 30.05 3.97
CA SER A 350 -15.94 30.49 2.66
C SER A 350 -15.37 29.68 1.50
N GLU A 351 -14.14 29.16 1.62
CA GLU A 351 -13.50 28.30 0.61
C GLU A 351 -14.09 26.87 0.59
N TRP A 352 -14.78 26.50 1.67
CA TRP A 352 -15.46 25.21 1.82
C TRP A 352 -16.93 25.25 1.38
N GLY A 353 -17.42 26.40 0.90
CA GLY A 353 -18.77 26.53 0.39
C GLY A 353 -19.13 25.50 -0.69
N ARG A 354 -20.40 25.08 -0.74
CA ARG A 354 -20.89 24.12 -1.74
C ARG A 354 -20.52 24.58 -3.16
N GLY A 355 -19.91 23.70 -3.94
CA GLY A 355 -19.44 23.99 -5.29
C GLY A 355 -18.05 24.63 -5.37
N GLY A 356 -17.44 25.01 -4.25
CA GLY A 356 -16.03 25.37 -4.15
C GLY A 356 -15.12 24.15 -4.34
N ASP A 357 -13.83 24.40 -4.58
CA ASP A 357 -12.88 23.34 -4.94
C ASP A 357 -12.59 22.40 -3.77
N LEU A 358 -12.45 22.92 -2.54
CA LEU A 358 -12.27 22.10 -1.34
C LEU A 358 -13.50 21.23 -1.05
N TYR A 359 -14.70 21.78 -1.24
CA TYR A 359 -15.95 21.02 -1.14
C TYR A 359 -16.01 19.89 -2.18
N LYS A 360 -15.72 20.19 -3.44
CA LYS A 360 -15.69 19.20 -4.52
C LYS A 360 -14.65 18.10 -4.25
N GLN A 361 -13.49 18.46 -3.71
CA GLN A 361 -12.45 17.51 -3.35
C GLN A 361 -12.91 16.59 -2.20
N LEU A 362 -13.53 17.14 -1.15
CA LEU A 362 -14.12 16.37 -0.06
C LEU A 362 -15.14 15.35 -0.58
N ILE A 363 -16.07 15.78 -1.44
CA ILE A 363 -17.09 14.91 -2.02
C ILE A 363 -16.45 13.83 -2.91
N ARG A 364 -15.54 14.21 -3.82
CA ARG A 364 -14.84 13.25 -4.70
C ARG A 364 -14.12 12.16 -3.90
N ARG A 365 -13.45 12.55 -2.82
CA ARG A 365 -12.72 11.60 -1.96
C ARG A 365 -13.67 10.73 -1.14
N ALA A 366 -14.81 11.26 -0.69
CA ALA A 366 -15.84 10.49 -0.02
C ALA A 366 -16.49 9.45 -0.96
N GLU A 367 -16.75 9.83 -2.23
CA GLU A 367 -17.28 8.93 -3.26
C GLU A 367 -16.28 7.82 -3.58
N ALA A 368 -15.01 8.16 -3.82
CA ALA A 368 -13.94 7.19 -4.05
C ALA A 368 -13.77 6.20 -2.88
N ALA A 369 -13.90 6.70 -1.64
CA ALA A 369 -13.84 5.86 -0.44
C ALA A 369 -14.94 4.78 -0.42
N LEU A 370 -16.09 5.04 -1.06
CA LEU A 370 -17.24 4.15 -1.11
C LEU A 370 -17.19 3.15 -2.28
N GLU A 371 -16.39 3.37 -3.32
CA GLU A 371 -16.37 2.54 -4.54
C GLU A 371 -16.06 1.06 -4.27
N VAL A 372 -15.22 0.79 -3.26
CA VAL A 372 -14.81 -0.57 -2.87
C VAL A 372 -15.60 -1.12 -1.67
N GLY A 373 -16.71 -0.47 -1.30
CA GLY A 373 -17.57 -0.85 -0.17
C GLY A 373 -17.19 -0.21 1.16
N GLY A 374 -18.19 -0.03 2.02
CA GLY A 374 -18.10 0.63 3.32
C GLY A 374 -19.31 1.54 3.60
N THR A 375 -19.29 2.21 4.74
CA THR A 375 -20.33 3.16 5.15
C THR A 375 -19.67 4.37 5.78
N VAL A 376 -19.97 5.56 5.26
CA VAL A 376 -19.58 6.81 5.92
C VAL A 376 -20.32 6.89 7.25
N ARG A 377 -19.55 6.86 8.34
CA ARG A 377 -20.03 6.93 9.73
C ARG A 377 -20.04 8.36 10.27
N GLY A 378 -19.19 9.23 9.73
CA GLY A 378 -19.15 10.62 10.17
C GLY A 378 -18.11 11.46 9.43
N LEU A 379 -18.26 12.76 9.56
CA LEU A 379 -17.28 13.78 9.22
C LEU A 379 -16.68 14.30 10.54
N LEU A 380 -15.35 14.27 10.64
CA LEU A 380 -14.62 14.99 11.68
C LEU A 380 -14.15 16.30 11.05
N TRP A 381 -14.63 17.41 11.59
CA TRP A 381 -14.32 18.75 11.11
C TRP A 381 -13.60 19.55 12.17
N PHE A 382 -12.42 20.07 11.82
CA PHE A 382 -11.67 20.98 12.69
C PHE A 382 -11.10 22.15 11.89
N GLN A 383 -11.82 23.27 11.90
CA GLN A 383 -11.53 24.53 11.22
C GLN A 383 -12.27 25.70 11.84
N GLY A 384 -11.67 26.88 11.77
CA GLY A 384 -12.26 28.19 12.05
C GLY A 384 -11.25 29.20 12.57
N GLU A 385 -10.01 28.79 12.79
CA GLU A 385 -8.89 29.65 13.17
C GLU A 385 -8.80 30.85 12.21
N SER A 386 -8.76 30.61 10.89
CA SER A 386 -8.60 31.67 9.89
C SER A 386 -9.81 32.62 9.82
N ASP A 387 -10.99 32.18 10.27
CA ASP A 387 -12.20 33.01 10.38
C ASP A 387 -12.18 33.94 11.60
N THR A 388 -11.23 33.77 12.54
CA THR A 388 -11.11 34.64 13.73
C THR A 388 -10.32 35.92 13.48
N VAL A 389 -9.71 36.07 12.30
CA VAL A 389 -8.85 37.21 11.94
C VAL A 389 -9.68 38.44 11.59
N SER A 390 -10.75 38.27 10.81
CA SER A 390 -11.63 39.36 10.37
C SER A 390 -12.97 39.31 11.12
N ARG A 391 -13.51 40.49 11.43
CA ARG A 391 -14.82 40.57 12.11
C ARG A 391 -15.94 40.05 11.23
N GLU A 392 -15.89 40.37 9.94
CA GLU A 392 -16.90 39.95 8.96
C GLU A 392 -16.95 38.43 8.84
N ASP A 393 -15.80 37.76 8.75
CA ASP A 393 -15.74 36.30 8.67
C ASP A 393 -16.25 35.65 9.96
N ALA A 394 -15.86 36.18 11.13
CA ALA A 394 -16.35 35.70 12.41
C ALA A 394 -17.88 35.85 12.57
N GLU A 395 -18.45 36.98 12.14
CA GLU A 395 -19.91 37.23 12.19
C GLU A 395 -20.68 36.32 11.20
N LEU A 396 -20.10 36.03 10.03
CA LEU A 396 -20.71 35.17 9.01
C LEU A 396 -20.45 33.67 9.22
N TYR A 397 -19.51 33.31 10.09
CA TYR A 397 -19.03 31.96 10.28
C TYR A 397 -20.16 30.96 10.54
N LYS A 398 -21.07 31.28 11.47
CA LYS A 398 -22.21 30.40 11.81
C LYS A 398 -23.04 30.04 10.58
N THR A 399 -23.42 31.03 9.79
CA THR A 399 -24.26 30.85 8.61
C THR A 399 -23.53 30.08 7.52
N ARG A 400 -22.25 30.39 7.28
CA ARG A 400 -21.42 29.68 6.28
C ARG A 400 -21.20 28.23 6.68
N LEU A 401 -20.93 27.99 7.95
CA LEU A 401 -20.79 26.66 8.52
C LEU A 401 -22.09 25.85 8.40
N GLN A 402 -23.24 26.43 8.72
CA GLN A 402 -24.55 25.79 8.51
C GLN A 402 -24.84 25.45 7.05
N ASN A 403 -24.39 26.29 6.10
CA ASN A 403 -24.56 26.03 4.67
C ASN A 403 -23.61 24.93 4.14
N PHE A 404 -22.42 24.83 4.73
CA PHE A 404 -21.45 23.78 4.43
C PHE A 404 -21.86 22.43 5.07
N ILE A 405 -22.27 22.47 6.33
CA ILE A 405 -22.45 21.30 7.19
C ILE A 405 -23.88 20.81 7.16
N LEU A 406 -24.00 19.54 6.76
CA LEU A 406 -25.06 18.67 7.26
C LEU A 406 -24.52 17.60 8.24
N HIS A 407 -23.39 17.81 8.95
CA HIS A 407 -23.02 17.38 10.34
C HIS A 407 -21.50 17.59 10.70
N VAL A 408 -21.22 18.06 11.94
CA VAL A 408 -19.97 18.21 12.78
C VAL A 408 -18.96 19.36 12.50
N ALA A 409 -18.62 20.18 13.54
CA ALA A 409 -17.58 21.25 13.53
C ALA A 409 -16.89 21.63 14.86
N LEU A 410 -15.61 22.07 14.82
CA LEU A 410 -14.84 22.84 15.85
C LEU A 410 -13.68 23.66 15.26
N ALA A 411 -13.09 24.63 15.98
CA ALA A 411 -11.84 25.38 15.68
C ALA A 411 -11.01 25.68 16.96
N SER A 412 -9.69 25.76 16.84
CA SER A 412 -8.82 26.57 17.71
C SER A 412 -8.65 27.97 17.08
N GLY A 413 -8.04 28.95 17.74
CA GLY A 413 -8.16 30.37 17.34
C GLY A 413 -6.86 31.04 16.91
N GLU A 414 -6.90 31.97 15.93
CA GLU A 414 -5.74 32.77 15.45
C GLU A 414 -5.83 34.29 15.69
N GLY A 415 -7.02 34.86 15.90
CA GLY A 415 -7.28 36.31 15.87
C GLY A 415 -8.09 36.86 17.04
N PRO A 416 -8.53 38.13 17.03
CA PRO A 416 -9.23 38.73 18.18
C PRO A 416 -10.68 38.24 18.35
N TYR A 417 -11.25 37.56 17.34
CA TYR A 417 -12.67 37.16 17.33
C TYR A 417 -12.88 35.67 17.69
N ILE A 418 -11.94 35.08 18.43
CA ILE A 418 -11.97 33.66 18.83
C ILE A 418 -13.27 33.28 19.53
N GLU A 419 -13.71 34.07 20.53
CA GLU A 419 -14.92 33.73 21.28
C GLU A 419 -16.18 33.83 20.40
N MET A 420 -16.21 34.70 19.39
CA MET A 420 -17.34 34.79 18.45
C MET A 420 -17.47 33.54 17.58
N VAL A 421 -16.36 33.05 17.01
CA VAL A 421 -16.33 31.80 16.21
C VAL A 421 -16.66 30.60 17.10
N ARG A 422 -16.14 30.57 18.34
CA ARG A 422 -16.44 29.49 19.30
C ARG A 422 -17.90 29.47 19.73
N GLU A 423 -18.49 30.63 20.03
CA GLU A 423 -19.93 30.76 20.32
C GLU A 423 -20.78 30.29 19.16
N ALA A 424 -20.38 30.60 17.91
CA ALA A 424 -21.04 30.10 16.72
C ALA A 424 -21.01 28.56 16.65
N GLN A 425 -19.88 27.93 16.97
CA GLN A 425 -19.72 26.46 16.94
C GLN A 425 -20.49 25.74 18.06
N LEU A 426 -20.40 26.27 19.29
CA LEU A 426 -21.07 25.71 20.47
C LEU A 426 -22.58 25.96 20.44
N GLY A 427 -23.02 27.06 19.84
CA GLY A 427 -24.42 27.46 19.72
C GLY A 427 -25.17 26.86 18.52
N MET A 428 -24.61 25.85 17.84
CA MET A 428 -25.32 25.09 16.81
C MET A 428 -26.07 23.92 17.42
N ASP A 429 -27.40 23.96 17.32
CA ASP A 429 -28.27 22.84 17.67
C ASP A 429 -28.81 22.21 16.37
N MET A 430 -28.21 21.09 15.99
CA MET A 430 -28.62 20.30 14.83
C MET A 430 -28.69 18.83 15.24
N VAL A 431 -29.64 18.09 14.66
CA VAL A 431 -29.73 16.64 14.81
C VAL A 431 -28.41 16.02 14.37
N ASN A 432 -27.90 14.99 15.06
CA ASN A 432 -26.64 14.29 14.74
C ASN A 432 -25.37 15.16 14.66
N LEU A 433 -25.42 16.40 15.15
CA LEU A 433 -24.25 17.24 15.40
C LEU A 433 -23.81 17.11 16.86
N ARG A 434 -22.51 16.92 17.06
CA ARG A 434 -21.85 17.06 18.36
C ARG A 434 -20.63 17.96 18.22
N THR A 435 -20.46 18.82 19.21
CA THR A 435 -19.38 19.78 19.31
C THR A 435 -18.53 19.41 20.53
N ILE A 436 -17.21 19.38 20.37
CA ILE A 436 -16.25 18.95 21.41
C ILE A 436 -15.26 20.07 21.70
N ASP A 437 -15.30 20.69 22.86
CA ASP A 437 -14.45 21.86 23.08
C ASP A 437 -12.96 21.47 23.23
N ALA A 438 -12.12 21.99 22.33
CA ALA A 438 -10.67 21.83 22.36
C ALA A 438 -9.96 22.88 23.24
N LYS A 439 -10.70 23.82 23.85
CA LYS A 439 -10.13 24.87 24.71
C LYS A 439 -9.34 24.26 25.87
N GLY A 440 -8.16 24.82 26.10
CA GLY A 440 -7.26 24.39 27.18
C GLY A 440 -6.34 23.23 26.81
N LEU A 441 -6.44 22.68 25.59
CA LEU A 441 -5.40 21.80 25.07
C LEU A 441 -4.11 22.60 24.81
N ASN A 442 -2.97 21.97 25.05
CA ASN A 442 -1.65 22.59 24.89
C ASN A 442 -1.35 22.87 23.41
N LEU A 443 -0.81 24.06 23.15
CA LEU A 443 -0.40 24.53 21.84
C LEU A 443 1.12 24.40 21.65
N GLU A 444 1.54 24.28 20.40
CA GLU A 444 2.92 24.41 19.97
C GLU A 444 3.45 25.83 20.29
N PRO A 445 4.78 26.06 20.20
CA PRO A 445 5.37 27.37 20.51
C PRO A 445 4.82 28.55 19.70
N ASP A 446 4.17 28.28 18.56
CA ASP A 446 3.50 29.30 17.74
C ASP A 446 2.20 29.84 18.37
N GLY A 447 1.71 29.22 19.46
CA GLY A 447 0.50 29.63 20.15
C GLY A 447 -0.78 29.37 19.36
N LEU A 448 -0.72 28.50 18.35
CA LEU A 448 -1.79 28.26 17.39
C LEU A 448 -2.09 26.77 17.22
N HIS A 449 -1.08 25.97 16.89
CA HIS A 449 -1.30 24.58 16.53
C HIS A 449 -1.30 23.68 17.77
N LEU A 450 -2.13 22.63 17.78
CA LEU A 450 -2.13 21.67 18.89
C LEU A 450 -0.83 20.84 18.89
N THR A 451 -0.27 20.64 20.08
CA THR A 451 0.86 19.70 20.27
C THR A 451 0.47 18.24 19.99
N THR A 452 1.45 17.37 19.73
CA THR A 452 1.21 15.91 19.56
C THR A 452 0.37 15.29 20.69
N PRO A 453 0.66 15.51 21.99
CA PRO A 453 -0.19 15.00 23.08
C PRO A 453 -1.62 15.59 23.08
N SER A 454 -1.78 16.85 22.70
CA SER A 454 -3.09 17.50 22.56
C SER A 454 -3.90 16.88 21.42
N GLN A 455 -3.25 16.55 20.30
CA GLN A 455 -3.89 15.86 19.17
C GLN A 455 -4.37 14.45 19.56
N VAL A 456 -3.58 13.72 20.35
CA VAL A 456 -4.00 12.44 20.92
C VAL A 456 -5.22 12.60 21.85
N SER A 457 -5.20 13.63 22.70
CA SER A 457 -6.30 13.94 23.61
C SER A 457 -7.58 14.26 22.83
N LEU A 458 -7.48 15.10 21.81
CA LEU A 458 -8.58 15.46 20.93
C LEU A 458 -9.14 14.22 20.19
N GLY A 459 -8.28 13.37 19.62
CA GLY A 459 -8.72 12.12 18.98
C GLY A 459 -9.53 11.22 19.93
N ASN A 460 -9.10 11.10 21.19
CA ASN A 460 -9.85 10.37 22.22
C ASN A 460 -11.21 11.02 22.55
N MET A 461 -11.27 12.35 22.61
CA MET A 461 -12.51 13.09 22.86
C MET A 461 -13.51 12.90 21.70
N LEU A 462 -13.02 12.97 20.44
CA LEU A 462 -13.82 12.72 19.24
C LEU A 462 -14.38 11.28 19.22
N ALA A 463 -13.58 10.28 19.60
CA ALA A 463 -14.03 8.89 19.64
C ALA A 463 -15.11 8.68 20.72
N ASN A 464 -14.94 9.28 21.89
CA ASN A 464 -15.96 9.25 22.96
C ASN A 464 -17.27 9.88 22.50
N ALA A 465 -17.20 11.04 21.86
CA ALA A 465 -18.37 11.76 21.36
C ALA A 465 -19.15 10.90 20.35
N PHE A 466 -18.43 10.29 19.41
CA PHE A 466 -19.03 9.41 18.42
C PHE A 466 -19.77 8.23 19.06
N ILE A 467 -19.16 7.54 20.03
CA ILE A 467 -19.77 6.38 20.70
C ILE A 467 -21.03 6.77 21.48
N GLN A 468 -21.00 7.90 22.20
CA GLN A 468 -22.13 8.38 22.99
C GLN A 468 -23.35 8.77 22.17
N THR A 469 -23.21 8.97 20.86
CA THR A 469 -24.33 9.35 19.97
C THR A 469 -25.13 8.18 19.39
N ARG A 470 -24.70 6.93 19.60
CA ARG A 470 -25.45 5.76 19.11
C ARG A 470 -26.71 5.57 19.95
N PRO A 471 -27.91 5.46 19.34
CA PRO A 471 -29.10 5.01 20.07
C PRO A 471 -28.82 3.63 20.68
N SER A 472 -29.17 3.44 21.96
CA SER A 472 -29.14 2.09 22.56
C SER A 472 -30.00 1.17 21.69
N ALA A 473 -29.41 0.09 21.19
CA ALA A 473 -30.12 -0.87 20.35
C ALA A 473 -31.34 -1.40 21.13
N ILE A 474 -32.54 -1.11 20.63
CA ILE A 474 -33.77 -1.75 21.11
C ILE A 474 -33.66 -3.22 20.68
N ILE A 475 -33.57 -4.11 21.68
CA ILE A 475 -33.67 -5.55 21.47
C ILE A 475 -35.12 -5.85 21.05
N THR A 476 -35.39 -6.00 19.76
CA THR A 476 -36.62 -6.63 19.27
C THR A 476 -36.39 -8.13 19.05
N PRO A 477 -37.26 -9.00 19.58
CA PRO A 477 -37.11 -10.45 19.45
C PRO A 477 -37.38 -10.90 18.00
N ASN A 478 -36.56 -11.85 17.55
CA ASN A 478 -36.59 -12.55 16.27
C ASN A 478 -37.96 -12.68 15.60
N THR A 479 -38.04 -12.33 14.31
CA THR A 479 -38.87 -13.08 13.35
C THR A 479 -38.25 -13.10 11.94
N ALA A 480 -37.90 -14.32 11.53
CA ALA A 480 -37.89 -14.89 10.18
C ALA A 480 -37.26 -14.11 9.00
N SER A 481 -36.02 -14.50 8.65
CA SER A 481 -35.63 -14.73 7.25
C SER A 481 -34.63 -15.90 7.17
N THR A 482 -35.11 -17.10 7.49
CA THR A 482 -34.36 -18.36 7.34
C THR A 482 -35.16 -19.34 6.51
N ILE A 483 -35.34 -19.09 5.21
CA ILE A 483 -35.82 -20.11 4.27
C ILE A 483 -35.15 -19.89 2.92
N MET A 484 -33.83 -20.09 2.82
CA MET A 484 -33.16 -20.43 1.54
C MET A 484 -31.80 -21.15 1.71
N SER A 485 -31.36 -21.55 2.92
CA SER A 485 -30.08 -22.26 3.11
C SER A 485 -30.19 -23.73 3.53
N GLN A 486 -31.36 -24.21 3.97
CA GLN A 486 -31.49 -25.60 4.45
C GLN A 486 -31.65 -26.64 3.32
N ASN A 487 -32.24 -26.28 2.17
CA ASN A 487 -32.40 -27.22 1.05
C ASN A 487 -31.09 -27.47 0.28
N PHE A 488 -30.16 -26.53 0.31
CA PHE A 488 -28.85 -26.69 -0.34
C PHE A 488 -27.93 -27.60 0.49
N LEU A 489 -27.96 -27.45 1.82
CA LEU A 489 -27.12 -28.24 2.73
C LEU A 489 -27.56 -29.72 2.77
N THR A 490 -28.86 -30.00 2.73
CA THR A 490 -29.39 -31.37 2.70
C THR A 490 -29.13 -32.05 1.36
N HIS A 491 -29.22 -31.33 0.24
CA HIS A 491 -28.84 -31.86 -1.08
C HIS A 491 -27.33 -32.05 -1.24
N PHE A 492 -26.51 -31.19 -0.65
CA PHE A 492 -25.05 -31.34 -0.67
C PHE A 492 -24.58 -32.52 0.20
N LEU A 493 -25.17 -32.72 1.38
CA LEU A 493 -24.87 -33.86 2.26
C LEU A 493 -25.32 -35.20 1.68
N SER A 494 -26.47 -35.25 0.99
CA SER A 494 -26.94 -36.47 0.32
C SER A 494 -26.06 -36.82 -0.89
N LEU A 495 -25.58 -35.83 -1.64
CA LEU A 495 -24.60 -36.04 -2.72
C LEU A 495 -23.24 -36.53 -2.19
N LEU A 496 -22.79 -35.99 -1.06
CA LEU A 496 -21.53 -36.39 -0.40
C LEU A 496 -21.60 -37.83 0.14
N LEU A 497 -22.72 -38.25 0.72
CA LEU A 497 -22.95 -39.63 1.17
C LEU A 497 -23.03 -40.63 0.01
N LEU A 498 -23.57 -40.22 -1.15
CA LEU A 498 -23.60 -41.03 -2.37
C LEU A 498 -22.20 -41.25 -2.96
N VAL A 499 -21.36 -40.21 -2.96
CA VAL A 499 -19.96 -40.28 -3.45
C VAL A 499 -19.09 -41.12 -2.51
N ILE A 500 -19.32 -41.05 -1.19
CA ILE A 500 -18.61 -41.87 -0.21
C ILE A 500 -19.00 -43.35 -0.36
N ASN A 501 -20.28 -43.69 -0.55
CA ASN A 501 -20.70 -45.09 -0.72
C ASN A 501 -20.30 -45.69 -2.07
N ALA A 502 -20.20 -44.89 -3.14
CA ALA A 502 -19.73 -45.35 -4.45
C ALA A 502 -18.21 -45.63 -4.49
N SER A 503 -17.46 -45.19 -3.48
CA SER A 503 -16.01 -45.39 -3.38
C SER A 503 -15.64 -46.66 -2.59
N PHE A 504 -16.63 -47.44 -2.14
CA PHE A 504 -16.47 -48.65 -1.32
C PHE A 504 -17.18 -49.90 -1.88
N LEU A 505 -17.53 -49.92 -3.17
CA LEU A 505 -18.00 -51.10 -3.90
C LEU A 505 -17.04 -51.48 -5.04
#